data_AF-A0A5C6YAH8-F1
#
_entry.id   AF-A0A5C6YAH8-F1
#
_cell.length_a   1.000
_cell.length_b   1.000
_cell.length_c   1.000
_cell.angle_alpha   90.00
_cell.angle_beta   90.00
_cell.angle_gamma   90.00
#
_symmetry.space_group_name_H-M   'P 1'
#
loop_
_entity.id
_entity.type
_entity.pdbx_description
1 polymer ?
#
loop_
_entity_poly.entity_id
_entity_poly.type
_entity_poly.pdbx_seq_one_letter_code
_entity_poly.pdbx_strand_id
1 'polypeptide(L)' 'MKTLLELYGTEKCSKTNYYKAFLKTRNIQYAFLDIAKNEVNAEELRNLYQNKKLNFTTLTFKNKK' A
#
# COMPACT_ATOMS: atom_id res chain seq x y z
N MET A 1 -5.74 10.24 -17.21
CA MET A 1 -5.46 10.29 -15.75
C MET A 1 -4.32 9.31 -15.47
N LYS A 2 -3.31 9.71 -14.70
CA LYS A 2 -2.19 8.83 -14.38
C LYS A 2 -2.65 7.81 -13.33
N THR A 3 -2.61 6.52 -13.66
CA THR A 3 -2.81 5.45 -12.68
C THR A 3 -1.64 5.47 -11.71
N LEU A 4 -1.93 5.57 -10.41
CA LEU A 4 -0.92 5.59 -9.36
C LEU A 4 -0.93 4.25 -8.62
N LEU A 5 0.21 3.58 -8.56
CA LEU A 5 0.38 2.39 -7.72
C LEU A 5 0.50 2.85 -6.26
N GLU A 6 -0.30 2.28 -5.37
CA GLU A 6 -0.27 2.53 -3.93
C GLU A 6 0.13 1.24 -3.21
N LEU A 7 1.04 1.35 -2.24
CA LEU A 7 1.53 0.24 -1.40
C LEU A 7 1.16 0.53 0.04
N TYR A 8 0.13 -0.15 0.55
CA TYR A 8 -0.25 -0.14 1.96
C TYR A 8 0.61 -1.13 2.75
N GLY A 9 1.30 -0.65 3.78
CA GLY A 9 2.13 -1.49 4.62
C GLY A 9 2.79 -0.76 5.77
N THR A 10 3.78 -1.40 6.39
CA THR A 10 4.57 -0.84 7.48
C THR A 10 6.03 -1.23 7.33
N GLU A 11 6.95 -0.36 7.73
CA GLU A 11 8.40 -0.62 7.67
C GLU A 11 8.85 -1.73 8.63
N LYS A 12 8.01 -2.08 9.62
CA LYS A 12 8.25 -3.20 10.53
C LYS A 12 7.95 -4.58 9.88
N CYS A 13 7.36 -4.61 8.68
CA CYS A 13 6.99 -5.84 8.00
C CYS A 13 8.00 -6.19 6.90
N SER A 14 8.61 -7.37 6.98
CA SER A 14 9.56 -7.88 5.98
C SER A 14 8.97 -7.94 4.58
N LYS A 15 7.69 -8.32 4.44
CA LYS A 15 6.99 -8.38 3.15
C LYS A 15 6.81 -6.99 2.54
N THR A 16 6.45 -5.98 3.34
CA THR A 16 6.38 -4.58 2.88
C THR A 16 7.73 -4.11 2.37
N ASN A 17 8.81 -4.37 3.11
CA ASN A 17 10.16 -3.98 2.72
C ASN A 17 10.61 -4.68 1.43
N TYR A 18 10.26 -5.95 1.26
CA TYR A 18 10.47 -6.67 -0.01
C TYR A 18 9.79 -5.95 -1.18
N TYR A 19 8.50 -5.58 -1.07
CA TYR A 19 7.81 -4.87 -2.14
C TYR A 19 8.38 -3.47 -2.39
N LYS A 20 8.77 -2.72 -1.36
CA LYS A 20 9.44 -1.42 -1.51
C LYS A 20 10.72 -1.56 -2.35
N ALA A 21 11.55 -2.56 -2.05
CA ALA A 21 12.78 -2.84 -2.79
C ALA A 21 12.49 -3.34 -4.23
N PHE A 22 11.53 -4.24 -4.38
CA PHE A 22 11.12 -4.79 -5.69
C PHE A 22 10.64 -3.71 -6.66
N LEU A 23 9.84 -2.75 -6.18
CA LEU A 23 9.36 -1.63 -7.00
C LEU A 23 10.46 -0.63 -7.31
N LYS A 24 11.29 -0.30 -6.31
CA LYS A 24 12.44 0.61 -6.48
C LYS A 24 13.45 0.08 -7.51
N THR A 25 13.78 -1.20 -7.46
CA THR A 25 14.73 -1.85 -8.40
C THR A 25 14.24 -1.89 -9.84
N ARG A 26 12.94 -1.70 -10.07
CA ARG A 26 12.32 -1.65 -11.42
C ARG A 26 11.93 -0.25 -11.85
N ASN A 27 12.34 0.78 -11.10
CA ASN A 27 11.96 2.18 -11.32
C ASN A 27 10.44 2.39 -11.43
N ILE A 28 9.64 1.56 -10.75
CA ILE A 28 8.18 1.71 -10.74
C ILE A 28 7.84 2.77 -9.70
N GLN A 29 7.19 3.86 -10.15
CA GLN A 29 6.69 4.89 -9.24
C GLN A 29 5.48 4.36 -8.46
N TYR A 30 5.51 4.55 -7.14
CA TYR A 30 4.41 4.19 -6.25
C TYR A 30 4.33 5.17 -5.08
N ALA A 31 3.16 5.29 -4.48
CA ALA A 31 2.95 5.95 -3.20
C ALA A 31 3.02 4.90 -2.08
N PHE A 32 3.87 5.12 -1.08
CA PHE A 32 3.90 4.28 0.12
C PHE A 32 2.93 4.86 1.16
N LEU A 33 1.97 4.04 1.58
CA LEU A 33 0.95 4.39 2.55
C LEU A 33 1.25 3.63 3.86
N ASP A 34 1.98 4.29 4.76
CA ASP A 34 2.36 3.70 6.05
C ASP A 34 1.15 3.67 6.98
N ILE A 35 0.60 2.47 7.21
CA ILE A 35 -0.58 2.27 8.04
C ILE A 35 -0.26 2.24 9.53
N ALA A 36 1.03 2.11 9.91
CA ALA A 36 1.43 2.09 11.32
C ALA A 36 1.64 3.52 11.86
N LYS A 37 1.90 4.48 10.98
CA LYS A 37 2.15 5.88 11.33
C LYS A 37 0.99 6.82 10.95
N ASN A 38 0.03 6.36 10.15
CA ASN A 38 -1.08 7.17 9.67
C ASN A 38 -2.40 6.39 9.71
N GLU A 39 -3.28 6.77 10.63
CA GLU A 39 -4.59 6.11 10.82
C GLU A 39 -5.52 6.30 9.61
N VAL A 40 -5.40 7.39 8.85
CA VAL A 40 -6.19 7.58 7.63
C VAL A 40 -5.86 6.50 6.60
N ASN A 41 -4.57 6.20 6.42
CA ASN A 41 -4.14 5.11 5.52
C ASN A 41 -4.61 3.74 6.04
N ALA A 42 -4.60 3.53 7.35
CA ALA A 42 -5.08 2.31 7.96
C ALA A 42 -6.59 2.12 7.71
N GLU A 43 -7.37 3.19 7.90
CA GLU A 43 -8.81 3.18 7.69
C GLU A 43 -9.16 3.01 6.21
N GLU A 44 -8.46 3.68 5.30
CA GLU A 44 -8.60 3.43 3.86
C GLU A 44 -8.38 1.95 3.52
N LEU A 45 -7.32 1.32 4.06
CA LEU A 45 -7.03 -0.09 3.85
C LEU A 45 -8.14 -0.99 4.39
N ARG A 46 -8.67 -0.72 5.59
CA ARG A 46 -9.81 -1.49 6.15
C ARG A 46 -11.02 -1.39 5.24
N ASN A 47 -11.27 -0.22 4.67
CA ASN A 47 -12.39 0.02 3.78
C ASN A 47 -12.32 -0.72 2.45
N LEU A 48 -11.14 -1.24 2.05
CA LEU A 48 -11.00 -2.11 0.89
C LEU A 48 -11.60 -3.52 1.09
N TYR A 49 -11.83 -3.95 2.33
CA TYR A 49 -12.30 -5.30 2.64
C TYR A 49 -13.58 -5.27 3.47
N GLN A 50 -14.55 -6.13 3.15
CA GLN A 50 -15.80 -6.24 3.90
C GLN A 50 -15.59 -6.57 5.38
N ASN A 51 -14.54 -7.35 5.69
CA ASN A 51 -14.21 -7.77 7.05
C ASN A 51 -13.47 -6.68 7.87
N LYS A 52 -13.16 -5.52 7.28
CA LYS A 52 -12.44 -4.39 7.90
C LYS A 52 -11.10 -4.75 8.55
N LYS A 53 -10.49 -5.89 8.17
CA LYS A 53 -9.17 -6.26 8.66
C LYS A 53 -8.07 -5.47 7.95
N LEU A 54 -7.01 -5.14 8.68
CA LEU A 54 -5.79 -4.55 8.13
C LEU A 54 -4.98 -5.63 7.40
N ASN A 55 -5.38 -5.98 6.18
CA ASN A 55 -4.77 -7.05 5.39
C ASN A 55 -3.50 -6.58 4.66
N PHE A 56 -2.56 -5.92 5.33
CA PHE A 56 -1.28 -5.52 4.73
C PHE A 56 -0.35 -6.74 4.57
N THR A 57 0.54 -6.80 3.57
CA THR A 57 0.92 -5.79 2.57
C THR A 57 -0.01 -5.81 1.35
N THR A 58 -0.65 -4.68 1.01
CA THR A 58 -1.62 -4.57 -0.11
C THR A 58 -1.13 -3.58 -1.16
N LEU A 59 -1.25 -3.96 -2.44
CA LEU A 59 -1.00 -3.09 -3.59
C LEU A 59 -2.32 -2.77 -4.27
N THR A 60 -2.58 -1.48 -4.54
CA THR A 60 -3.75 -1.01 -5.28
C THR A 60 -3.34 -0.10 -6.43
N PHE A 61 -4.20 0.02 -7.42
CA PHE A 61 -4.06 1.02 -8.48
C PHE A 61 -5.14 2.08 -8.26
N LYS A 62 -4.73 3.28 -7.84
CA LYS A 62 -5.63 4.43 -7.79
C LYS A 62 -6.10 4.76 -9.20
N ASN A 63 -7.40 5.03 -9.34
CA ASN A 63 -8.05 5.41 -10.60
C ASN A 63 -8.10 4.32 -11.68
N LYS A 64 -8.06 3.02 -11.32
CA LYS A 64 -8.60 1.99 -12.23
C LYS A 64 -10.12 2.17 -12.27
N LYS A 65 -10.62 2.76 -13.35
CA LYS A 65 -12.04 2.70 -13.73
C LYS A 65 -12.38 1.30 -14.20
#